data_AF-A0A0V1FQF2-F1
#
_entry.id   AF-A0A0V1FQF2-F1
#
_cell.length_a   1.000
_cell.length_b   1.000
_cell.length_c   1.000
_cell.angle_alpha   90.00
_cell.angle_beta   90.00
_cell.angle_gamma   90.00
#
_symmetry.space_group_name_H-M   'P 1'
#
loop_
_entity.id
_entity.type
_entity.pdbx_description
1 polymer ?
#
loop_
_entity_poly.entity_id
_entity_poly.type
_entity_poly.pdbx_seq_one_letter_code
_entity_poly.pdbx_strand_id
1 'polypeptide(L)'
;MAVYHDEVEIEDFEYDSEAEVYYYPCPCGDRFEISKLELQCGEDVARCPSCSLIIKVIYDLEEFMVCESVAMPVSEVANNFFIMLSKAFVCFGIRNNAVLLSPHFRTFSTSKAYLAKLTVRDALNAAIDEEMHRDDRVFLIGEEVAQYDGAYKVTKGLWKKYGDRRVVDTPITEMGFTGLAVGAAMAGLRPICEFMTFNFCMQAIDHIVNSSAKTLYMSAGQISSPIVFRGPNSTAVGVGAQHSQDFSSWFAQCPGLKVLCPFSSEDAKGLLKTAIRDENPVVFLENELLYSVPFDMSEEAMKDDFLIPMGVAKVERAGNHITLVSFSRMVQVCLDAAEELEKMGVSAEIINLRSLRPFDMETIKQSVMKTNHLVTVENGWHFCGVGAEICAQVMESEAFDYLDAPVLRVAGVEVPMPYAHNLETAAQPTPQDVIRVVKRSLNIK
;
A
#
# COMPACT_ATOMS: atom_id res chain seq x y z
N MET A 1 -18.97 -6.86 -11.89
CA MET A 1 -18.89 -7.30 -13.29
C MET A 1 -19.06 -6.04 -14.12
N ALA A 2 -18.08 -5.70 -14.97
CA ALA A 2 -18.30 -4.66 -15.96
C ALA A 2 -19.50 -5.07 -16.81
N VAL A 3 -20.47 -4.18 -16.99
CA VAL A 3 -21.61 -4.44 -17.87
C VAL A 3 -21.14 -4.08 -19.27
N TYR A 4 -20.71 -5.08 -20.03
CA TYR A 4 -20.36 -4.90 -21.43
C TYR A 4 -21.62 -4.63 -22.25
N HIS A 5 -21.54 -3.71 -23.20
CA HIS A 5 -22.61 -3.44 -24.14
C HIS A 5 -22.80 -4.62 -25.10
N ASP A 6 -21.69 -5.24 -25.52
CA ASP A 6 -21.64 -6.40 -26.41
C ASP A 6 -20.30 -7.15 -26.28
N GLU A 7 -20.22 -8.35 -26.86
CA GLU A 7 -18.96 -9.09 -27.09
C GLU A 7 -18.75 -9.26 -28.60
N VAL A 8 -17.61 -8.82 -29.12
CA VAL A 8 -17.37 -8.70 -30.57
C VAL A 8 -15.99 -9.28 -30.91
N GLU A 9 -15.94 -10.10 -31.97
CA GLU A 9 -14.69 -10.65 -32.50
C GLU A 9 -13.85 -9.54 -33.16
N ILE A 10 -12.53 -9.56 -32.98
CA ILE A 10 -11.62 -8.55 -33.54
C ILE A 10 -11.69 -8.46 -35.08
N GLU A 11 -12.10 -9.54 -35.71
CA GLU A 11 -12.30 -9.68 -37.16
C GLU A 11 -13.43 -8.78 -37.69
N ASP A 12 -14.37 -8.39 -36.82
CA ASP A 12 -15.48 -7.48 -37.14
C ASP A 12 -15.12 -5.99 -36.98
N PHE A 13 -13.91 -5.68 -36.52
CA PHE A 13 -13.42 -4.30 -36.41
C PHE A 13 -12.79 -3.80 -37.72
N GLU A 14 -12.96 -2.51 -38.00
CA GLU A 14 -12.25 -1.81 -39.07
C GLU A 14 -10.86 -1.39 -38.55
N TYR A 15 -9.78 -1.91 -39.17
CA TYR A 15 -8.41 -1.58 -38.79
C TYR A 15 -7.87 -0.36 -39.56
N ASP A 16 -7.40 0.63 -38.82
CA ASP A 16 -6.68 1.79 -39.35
C ASP A 16 -5.16 1.57 -39.22
N SER A 17 -4.50 1.38 -40.36
CA SER A 17 -3.06 1.12 -40.43
C SER A 17 -2.19 2.35 -40.12
N GLU A 18 -2.72 3.58 -40.21
CA GLU A 18 -1.95 4.80 -39.90
C GLU A 18 -1.96 5.08 -38.40
N ALA A 19 -3.10 4.84 -37.74
CA ALA A 19 -3.24 5.00 -36.29
C ALA A 19 -2.85 3.75 -35.48
N GLU A 20 -2.78 2.58 -36.11
CA GLU A 20 -2.68 1.26 -35.46
C GLU A 20 -3.82 0.99 -34.47
N VAL A 21 -5.05 1.36 -34.84
CA VAL A 21 -6.26 1.25 -34.01
C VAL A 21 -7.35 0.47 -34.73
N TYR A 22 -8.06 -0.36 -33.98
CA TYR A 22 -9.26 -1.08 -34.40
C TYR A 22 -10.52 -0.31 -33.98
N TYR A 23 -11.47 -0.17 -34.91
CA TYR A 23 -12.74 0.52 -34.67
C TYR A 23 -13.97 -0.37 -34.83
N TYR A 24 -14.96 -0.21 -33.96
CA TYR A 24 -16.28 -0.86 -34.08
C TYR A 24 -17.41 0.17 -33.89
N PRO A 25 -18.52 0.13 -34.64
CA PRO A 25 -19.60 1.11 -34.51
C PRO A 25 -20.26 1.10 -33.12
N CYS A 26 -20.47 2.28 -32.55
CA CYS A 26 -21.18 2.45 -31.28
C CYS A 26 -22.61 3.00 -31.51
N PRO A 27 -23.64 2.56 -30.76
CA PRO A 27 -25.01 3.07 -30.91
C PRO A 27 -25.19 4.57 -30.73
N CYS A 28 -24.24 5.25 -30.07
CA CYS A 28 -24.27 6.70 -29.93
C CYS A 28 -23.92 7.47 -31.21
N GLY A 29 -23.48 6.78 -32.28
CA GLY A 29 -23.06 7.37 -33.55
C GLY A 29 -21.54 7.57 -33.69
N ASP A 30 -20.77 7.26 -32.65
CA ASP A 30 -19.30 7.23 -32.64
C ASP A 30 -18.77 5.79 -32.80
N ARG A 31 -17.50 5.54 -32.49
CA ARG A 31 -16.86 4.22 -32.58
C ARG A 31 -16.29 3.80 -31.22
N PHE A 32 -16.28 2.50 -30.95
CA PHE A 32 -15.41 1.89 -29.97
C PHE A 32 -14.00 1.79 -30.55
N GLU A 33 -12.99 2.05 -29.74
CA GLU A 33 -11.58 1.99 -30.14
C GLU A 33 -10.78 1.06 -29.22
N ILE A 34 -9.85 0.32 -29.81
CA ILE A 34 -8.78 -0.42 -29.11
C ILE A 34 -7.53 -0.43 -29.99
N SER A 35 -6.38 -0.06 -29.43
CA SER A 35 -5.13 -0.03 -30.17
C SER A 35 -4.51 -1.42 -30.32
N LYS A 36 -3.72 -1.61 -31.37
CA LYS A 36 -2.94 -2.83 -31.57
C LYS A 36 -1.97 -3.10 -30.42
N LEU A 37 -1.40 -2.04 -29.82
CA LEU A 37 -0.53 -2.16 -28.65
C LEU A 37 -1.29 -2.67 -27.42
N GLU A 38 -2.52 -2.22 -27.19
CA GLU A 38 -3.38 -2.71 -26.10
C GLU A 38 -3.69 -4.19 -26.28
N LEU A 39 -4.03 -4.64 -27.49
CA LEU A 39 -4.20 -6.06 -27.81
C LEU A 39 -2.91 -6.86 -27.58
N GLN A 40 -1.75 -6.31 -27.93
CA GLN A 40 -0.45 -6.94 -27.65
C GLN A 40 -0.14 -7.07 -26.16
N CYS A 41 -0.69 -6.18 -25.33
CA CYS A 41 -0.55 -6.21 -23.88
C CYS A 41 -1.60 -7.09 -23.18
N GLY A 42 -2.52 -7.71 -23.94
CA GLY A 42 -3.56 -8.58 -23.37
C GLY A 42 -4.82 -7.85 -22.94
N GLU A 43 -5.04 -6.60 -23.34
CA GLU A 43 -6.29 -5.87 -23.09
C GLU A 43 -7.41 -6.39 -24.01
N ASP A 44 -8.62 -6.53 -23.48
CA ASP A 44 -9.78 -7.08 -24.20
C ASP A 44 -11.01 -6.14 -24.14
N VAL A 45 -10.81 -4.85 -23.88
CA VAL A 45 -11.91 -3.88 -23.70
C VAL A 45 -11.76 -2.69 -24.62
N ALA A 46 -12.63 -2.59 -25.62
CA ALA A 46 -12.74 -1.41 -26.48
C ALA A 46 -13.73 -0.40 -25.89
N ARG A 47 -13.39 0.89 -25.95
CA ARG A 47 -14.15 1.96 -25.28
C ARG A 47 -14.66 2.97 -26.30
N CYS A 48 -15.87 3.49 -26.10
CA CYS A 48 -16.37 4.60 -26.90
C CYS A 48 -16.03 5.94 -26.22
N PRO A 49 -15.29 6.85 -26.86
CA PRO A 49 -14.89 8.12 -26.25
C PRO A 49 -16.07 9.06 -26.02
N SER A 50 -17.14 8.94 -26.81
CA SER A 50 -18.33 9.82 -26.72
C SER A 50 -19.33 9.43 -25.62
N CYS A 51 -19.59 8.14 -25.39
CA CYS A 51 -20.68 7.71 -24.49
C CYS A 51 -20.24 6.78 -23.35
N SER A 52 -18.95 6.50 -23.23
CA SER A 52 -18.36 5.66 -22.17
C SER A 52 -18.87 4.21 -22.13
N LEU A 53 -19.64 3.77 -23.15
CA LEU A 53 -19.93 2.36 -23.35
C LEU A 53 -18.63 1.60 -23.62
N ILE A 54 -18.62 0.35 -23.20
CA ILE A 54 -17.50 -0.57 -23.42
C ILE A 54 -18.02 -1.87 -24.03
N ILE A 55 -17.24 -2.48 -24.90
CA ILE A 55 -17.48 -3.83 -25.43
C ILE A 55 -16.28 -4.72 -25.10
N LYS A 56 -16.52 -6.02 -24.99
CA LYS A 56 -15.47 -7.00 -24.85
C LYS A 56 -15.00 -7.44 -26.23
N VAL A 57 -13.70 -7.43 -26.46
CA VAL A 57 -13.06 -7.82 -27.72
C VAL A 57 -12.61 -9.27 -27.59
N ILE A 58 -13.08 -10.12 -28.49
CA ILE A 58 -12.65 -11.52 -28.57
C ILE A 58 -11.55 -11.61 -29.62
N TYR A 59 -10.37 -12.09 -29.24
CA TYR A 59 -9.21 -12.26 -30.10
C TYR A 59 -8.25 -13.31 -29.55
N ASP A 60 -7.37 -13.84 -30.40
CA ASP A 60 -6.25 -14.68 -29.99
C ASP A 60 -5.00 -13.84 -29.78
N LEU A 61 -4.45 -13.84 -28.56
CA LEU A 61 -3.25 -13.08 -28.21
C LEU A 61 -2.04 -13.49 -29.05
N GLU A 62 -1.96 -14.75 -29.49
CA GLU A 62 -0.85 -15.24 -30.33
C GLU A 62 -0.78 -14.54 -31.70
N GLU A 63 -1.91 -14.06 -32.22
CA GLU A 63 -1.96 -13.33 -33.51
C GLU A 63 -1.34 -11.93 -33.43
N PHE A 64 -1.30 -11.34 -32.24
CA PHE A 64 -0.81 -9.98 -32.02
C PHE A 64 0.64 -9.95 -31.52
N MET A 65 1.14 -11.07 -30.97
CA MET A 65 2.53 -11.22 -30.51
C MET A 65 3.51 -11.39 -31.68
N VAL A 66 3.99 -10.28 -32.26
CA VAL A 66 5.11 -10.33 -33.22
C VAL A 66 6.44 -10.38 -32.46
N CYS A 67 7.10 -11.54 -32.49
CA CYS A 67 8.47 -11.71 -32.05
C CYS A 67 9.42 -11.25 -33.18
N GLU A 68 9.77 -9.96 -33.22
CA GLU A 68 10.86 -9.51 -34.10
C GLU A 68 12.22 -9.88 -33.49
N SER A 69 12.84 -10.88 -34.11
CA SER A 69 14.22 -11.29 -33.90
C SER A 69 15.20 -10.18 -34.31
N VAL A 70 15.84 -9.54 -33.33
CA VAL A 70 17.12 -8.85 -33.56
C VAL A 70 18.25 -9.79 -33.13
N ALA A 71 18.87 -10.43 -34.12
CA ALA A 71 20.03 -11.28 -33.95
C ALA A 71 21.30 -10.45 -33.69
N MET A 72 22.01 -10.76 -32.60
CA MET A 72 23.45 -10.51 -32.46
C MET A 72 24.16 -11.87 -32.31
N PRO A 73 25.29 -12.12 -32.99
CA PRO A 73 25.85 -13.47 -33.07
C PRO A 73 26.63 -13.82 -31.80
N VAL A 74 26.25 -14.92 -31.15
CA VAL A 74 27.12 -15.63 -30.20
C VAL A 74 27.49 -16.95 -30.85
N SER A 75 28.62 -16.96 -31.56
CA SER A 75 29.33 -18.19 -31.90
C SER A 75 30.55 -18.30 -31.00
N GLU A 76 30.48 -19.17 -29.98
CA GLU A 76 31.45 -20.24 -29.76
C GLU A 76 31.24 -20.91 -28.39
N VAL A 77 31.17 -22.25 -28.44
CA VAL A 77 31.35 -23.24 -27.36
C VAL A 77 30.19 -23.48 -26.38
N ALA A 78 29.23 -24.29 -26.81
CA ALA A 78 28.58 -25.24 -25.92
C ALA A 78 28.48 -26.60 -26.63
N ASN A 79 29.53 -27.40 -26.48
CA ASN A 79 29.51 -28.81 -26.81
C ASN A 79 29.36 -29.60 -25.51
N ASN A 80 28.41 -30.54 -25.53
CA ASN A 80 28.19 -31.65 -24.60
C ASN A 80 27.69 -31.33 -23.18
N PHE A 81 26.38 -31.52 -22.96
CA PHE A 81 25.92 -32.15 -21.72
C PHE A 81 24.65 -33.00 -21.98
N PHE A 82 24.86 -34.28 -22.27
CA PHE A 82 23.87 -35.31 -22.05
C PHE A 82 24.59 -36.61 -21.68
N ILE A 83 23.98 -37.35 -20.75
CA ILE A 83 24.20 -38.76 -20.39
C ILE A 83 24.80 -39.03 -18.99
N MET A 84 23.86 -39.46 -18.13
CA MET A 84 23.88 -40.59 -17.18
C MET A 84 24.16 -40.41 -15.68
N LEU A 85 23.07 -40.71 -14.97
CA LEU A 85 22.96 -41.32 -13.65
C LEU A 85 23.84 -42.56 -13.42
N SER A 86 24.22 -42.72 -12.14
CA SER A 86 24.44 -43.95 -11.36
C SER A 86 25.82 -44.66 -11.43
N LYS A 87 26.56 -44.64 -10.29
CA LYS A 87 26.85 -45.82 -9.42
C LYS A 87 27.99 -45.55 -8.41
N ALA A 88 27.62 -45.64 -7.12
CA ALA A 88 28.25 -46.31 -5.97
C ALA A 88 29.77 -46.59 -5.86
N PHE A 89 30.32 -46.14 -4.70
CA PHE A 89 31.21 -46.83 -3.73
C PHE A 89 32.66 -47.25 -4.06
N VAL A 90 33.63 -46.77 -3.24
CA VAL A 90 34.56 -47.52 -2.33
C VAL A 90 35.92 -46.78 -2.13
N CYS A 91 36.08 -46.21 -0.93
CA CYS A 91 37.17 -46.28 0.08
C CYS A 91 38.70 -46.15 -0.23
N PHE A 92 39.38 -45.43 0.70
CA PHE A 92 40.81 -45.34 1.14
C PHE A 92 41.55 -44.03 0.72
N GLY A 93 42.23 -43.25 1.57
CA GLY A 93 42.49 -43.25 3.02
C GLY A 93 43.53 -42.15 3.36
N ILE A 94 43.29 -41.42 4.46
CA ILE A 94 44.22 -40.78 5.43
C ILE A 94 45.51 -40.04 4.94
N ARG A 95 45.60 -38.71 5.18
CA ARG A 95 46.55 -38.06 6.13
C ARG A 95 46.55 -36.50 6.07
N ASN A 96 46.28 -35.92 7.25
CA ASN A 96 46.76 -34.68 7.88
C ASN A 96 47.38 -33.56 7.01
N ASN A 97 46.84 -32.33 7.11
CA ASN A 97 47.37 -31.33 8.05
C ASN A 97 46.49 -30.08 8.15
N ALA A 98 46.55 -29.47 9.34
CA ALA A 98 45.71 -28.40 9.84
C ALA A 98 45.82 -27.08 9.06
N VAL A 99 44.66 -26.43 8.86
CA VAL A 99 44.55 -24.99 8.64
C VAL A 99 43.47 -24.47 9.59
N LEU A 100 43.87 -23.53 10.46
CA LEU A 100 43.00 -22.79 11.36
C LEU A 100 42.01 -21.95 10.55
N LEU A 101 40.75 -22.37 10.52
CA LEU A 101 39.64 -21.58 9.99
C LEU A 101 38.98 -20.81 11.14
N SER A 102 39.06 -19.49 11.04
CA SER A 102 38.22 -18.52 11.76
C SER A 102 36.73 -18.93 11.71
N PRO A 103 35.96 -18.77 12.79
CA PRO A 103 34.52 -19.03 12.75
C PRO A 103 33.86 -17.90 11.96
N HIS A 104 33.80 -18.06 10.63
CA HIS A 104 32.75 -17.41 9.86
C HIS A 104 31.44 -18.02 10.33
N PHE A 105 30.74 -17.29 11.21
CA PHE A 105 29.31 -17.48 11.41
C PHE A 105 28.64 -17.28 10.04
N ARG A 106 28.44 -18.39 9.32
CA ARG A 106 27.45 -18.45 8.26
C ARG A 106 26.11 -18.35 8.97
N THR A 107 25.57 -17.14 9.05
CA THR A 107 24.14 -16.94 9.26
C THR A 107 23.44 -17.66 8.12
N PHE A 108 22.89 -18.84 8.42
CA PHE A 108 21.90 -19.46 7.57
C PHE A 108 20.75 -18.46 7.46
N SER A 109 20.56 -17.88 6.28
CA SER A 109 19.32 -17.21 5.93
C SER A 109 18.23 -18.28 6.00
N THR A 110 17.51 -18.34 7.10
CA THR A 110 16.22 -19.01 7.13
C THR A 110 15.29 -18.09 6.36
N SER A 111 15.18 -18.31 5.05
CA SER A 111 14.03 -17.80 4.31
C SER A 111 12.80 -18.28 5.08
N LYS A 112 12.08 -17.33 5.71
CA LYS A 112 10.81 -17.63 6.37
C LYS A 112 9.95 -18.33 5.31
N ALA A 113 9.38 -19.49 5.66
CA ALA A 113 8.46 -20.17 4.77
C ALA A 113 7.21 -19.27 4.64
N TYR A 114 7.02 -18.67 3.46
CA TYR A 114 5.79 -17.96 3.14
C TYR A 114 4.78 -19.00 2.64
N LEU A 115 3.64 -19.10 3.32
CA LEU A 115 2.66 -20.16 3.06
C LEU A 115 1.67 -19.79 1.95
N ALA A 116 1.41 -18.49 1.75
CA ALA A 116 0.48 -17.98 0.75
C ALA A 116 0.76 -16.50 0.44
N LYS A 117 0.35 -16.07 -0.77
CA LYS A 117 0.21 -14.65 -1.10
C LYS A 117 -1.20 -14.20 -0.76
N LEU A 118 -1.33 -13.04 -0.13
CA LEU A 118 -2.63 -12.44 0.20
C LEU A 118 -2.65 -10.99 -0.28
N THR A 119 -3.76 -10.57 -0.88
CA THR A 119 -3.93 -9.15 -1.22
C THR A 119 -4.17 -8.33 0.05
N VAL A 120 -3.83 -7.05 0.02
CA VAL A 120 -4.11 -6.14 1.15
C VAL A 120 -5.60 -6.12 1.46
N ARG A 121 -6.46 -6.13 0.44
CA ARG A 121 -7.92 -6.23 0.58
C ARG A 121 -8.34 -7.47 1.36
N ASP A 122 -7.83 -8.64 0.98
CA ASP A 122 -8.20 -9.90 1.64
C ASP A 122 -7.63 -9.96 3.08
N ALA A 123 -6.49 -9.34 3.33
CA ALA A 123 -5.89 -9.23 4.66
C ALA A 123 -6.75 -8.36 5.60
N LEU A 124 -7.28 -7.25 5.10
CA LEU A 124 -8.24 -6.39 5.82
C LEU A 124 -9.55 -7.14 6.07
N ASN A 125 -10.08 -7.83 5.06
CA ASN A 125 -11.28 -8.65 5.19
C ASN A 125 -11.12 -9.70 6.30
N ALA A 126 -10.02 -10.44 6.28
CA ALA A 126 -9.69 -11.44 7.30
C ALA A 126 -9.59 -10.83 8.71
N ALA A 127 -8.94 -9.66 8.85
CA ALA A 127 -8.87 -8.96 10.12
C ALA A 127 -10.27 -8.60 10.67
N ILE A 128 -11.14 -8.04 9.82
CA ILE A 128 -12.51 -7.68 10.23
C ILE A 128 -13.29 -8.96 10.60
N ASP A 129 -13.20 -10.00 9.77
CA ASP A 129 -13.90 -11.26 9.99
C ASP A 129 -13.50 -11.92 11.33
N GLU A 130 -12.20 -12.03 11.58
CA GLU A 130 -11.64 -12.63 12.79
C GLU A 130 -12.05 -11.84 14.05
N GLU A 131 -12.01 -10.50 14.02
CA GLU A 131 -12.40 -9.71 15.18
C GLU A 131 -13.92 -9.66 15.41
N MET A 132 -14.72 -9.69 14.33
CA MET A 132 -16.18 -9.83 14.43
C MET A 132 -16.59 -11.20 14.99
N HIS A 133 -15.86 -12.26 14.62
CA HIS A 133 -16.07 -13.59 15.19
C HIS A 133 -15.69 -13.64 16.67
N ARG A 134 -14.62 -12.94 17.05
CA ARG A 134 -14.08 -12.93 18.42
C ARG A 134 -14.93 -12.15 19.42
N ASP A 135 -15.53 -11.03 19.01
CA ASP A 135 -16.26 -10.14 19.91
C ASP A 135 -17.59 -9.68 19.31
N ASP A 136 -18.69 -10.10 19.95
CA ASP A 136 -20.06 -9.79 19.51
C ASP A 136 -20.42 -8.29 19.55
N ARG A 137 -19.58 -7.47 20.21
CA ARG A 137 -19.74 -6.03 20.26
C ARG A 137 -19.18 -5.32 19.03
N VAL A 138 -18.35 -6.00 18.23
CA VAL A 138 -17.73 -5.43 17.02
C VAL A 138 -18.73 -5.42 15.89
N PHE A 139 -18.98 -4.29 15.25
CA PHE A 139 -19.84 -4.23 14.07
C PHE A 139 -19.30 -3.22 13.06
N LEU A 140 -19.62 -3.43 11.80
CA LEU A 140 -19.21 -2.61 10.68
C LEU A 140 -20.37 -1.71 10.25
N ILE A 141 -20.10 -0.43 10.03
CA ILE A 141 -21.08 0.56 9.60
C ILE A 141 -20.46 1.51 8.58
N GLY A 142 -21.17 1.78 7.49
CA GLY A 142 -20.75 2.70 6.45
C GLY A 142 -21.58 2.55 5.17
N GLU A 143 -21.22 3.32 4.15
CA GLU A 143 -21.87 3.27 2.85
C GLU A 143 -21.41 2.03 2.07
N GLU A 144 -22.37 1.26 1.52
CA GLU A 144 -22.14 0.09 0.66
C GLU A 144 -21.36 -1.07 1.31
N VAL A 145 -21.13 -1.05 2.62
CA VAL A 145 -20.35 -2.06 3.35
C VAL A 145 -21.01 -3.43 3.40
N ALA A 146 -22.34 -3.50 3.21
CA ALA A 146 -23.12 -4.69 3.43
C ALA A 146 -23.54 -5.40 2.13
N GLN A 147 -24.68 -5.05 1.53
CA GLN A 147 -25.25 -5.80 0.40
C GLN A 147 -24.43 -5.65 -0.89
N TYR A 148 -23.68 -4.55 -1.01
CA TYR A 148 -22.80 -4.29 -2.15
C TYR A 148 -21.41 -4.94 -2.00
N ASP A 149 -21.18 -5.68 -0.91
CA ASP A 149 -19.90 -6.31 -0.57
C ASP A 149 -18.74 -5.29 -0.36
N GLY A 150 -19.05 -4.02 -0.08
CA GLY A 150 -18.09 -2.94 0.08
C GLY A 150 -17.74 -2.27 -1.25
N ALA A 151 -17.63 -0.93 -1.25
CA ALA A 151 -17.28 -0.13 -2.44
C ALA A 151 -16.03 -0.69 -3.15
N TYR A 152 -14.98 -0.99 -2.37
CA TYR A 152 -13.71 -1.56 -2.84
C TYR A 152 -13.54 -3.05 -2.54
N LYS A 153 -14.63 -3.74 -2.19
CA LYS A 153 -14.68 -5.18 -1.89
C LYS A 153 -13.89 -5.64 -0.66
N VAL A 154 -13.47 -4.71 0.21
CA VAL A 154 -12.81 -5.02 1.49
C VAL A 154 -13.73 -5.80 2.42
N THR A 155 -15.04 -5.54 2.40
CA THR A 155 -16.02 -6.12 3.34
C THR A 155 -16.82 -7.26 2.72
N LYS A 156 -16.36 -7.78 1.58
CA LYS A 156 -17.02 -8.83 0.81
C LYS A 156 -17.35 -10.04 1.67
N GLY A 157 -18.60 -10.53 1.57
CA GLY A 157 -19.09 -11.72 2.24
C GLY A 157 -19.42 -11.54 3.73
N LEU A 158 -19.01 -10.44 4.38
CA LEU A 158 -19.23 -10.23 5.81
C LEU A 158 -20.72 -10.09 6.12
N TRP A 159 -21.49 -9.34 5.31
CA TRP A 159 -22.94 -9.22 5.52
C TRP A 159 -23.66 -10.55 5.38
N LYS A 160 -23.30 -11.36 4.38
CA LYS A 160 -23.87 -12.71 4.21
C LYS A 160 -23.58 -13.60 5.42
N LYS A 161 -22.44 -13.41 6.09
CA LYS A 161 -22.01 -14.18 7.27
C LYS A 161 -22.67 -13.70 8.57
N TYR A 162 -22.75 -12.39 8.79
CA TYR A 162 -23.14 -11.80 10.08
C TYR A 162 -24.50 -11.09 10.12
N GLY A 163 -25.06 -10.78 8.94
CA GLY A 163 -26.37 -10.16 8.77
C GLY A 163 -26.48 -8.69 9.19
N ASP A 164 -27.70 -8.16 9.07
CA ASP A 164 -28.02 -6.73 9.18
C ASP A 164 -27.66 -6.10 10.53
N ARG A 165 -27.53 -6.90 11.59
CA ARG A 165 -27.20 -6.38 12.93
C ARG A 165 -25.72 -6.05 13.11
N ARG A 166 -24.86 -6.60 12.26
CA ARG A 166 -23.40 -6.60 12.44
C ARG A 166 -22.66 -5.98 11.27
N VAL A 167 -23.29 -5.91 10.09
CA VAL A 167 -22.80 -5.19 8.91
C VAL A 167 -23.92 -4.30 8.41
N VAL A 168 -23.78 -2.99 8.60
CA VAL A 168 -24.87 -2.01 8.51
C VAL A 168 -24.58 -1.02 7.37
N ASP A 169 -25.36 -1.11 6.29
CA ASP A 169 -25.36 -0.07 5.25
C ASP A 169 -25.99 1.21 5.77
N THR A 170 -25.40 2.35 5.41
CA THR A 170 -25.87 3.69 5.79
C THR A 170 -26.33 4.50 4.58
N PRO A 171 -27.23 5.50 4.79
CA PRO A 171 -27.36 6.59 3.84
C PRO A 171 -26.04 7.40 3.73
N ILE A 172 -25.89 8.15 2.65
CA ILE A 172 -24.74 9.06 2.41
C ILE A 172 -24.85 10.29 3.32
N THR A 173 -24.45 10.10 4.58
CA THR A 173 -24.63 11.05 5.68
C THR A 173 -23.50 10.89 6.69
N GLU A 174 -22.27 11.17 6.25
CA GLU A 174 -21.02 10.92 6.95
C GLU A 174 -21.05 11.43 8.39
N MET A 175 -21.49 12.67 8.61
CA MET A 175 -21.65 13.21 9.96
C MET A 175 -22.62 12.36 10.81
N GLY A 176 -23.75 11.99 10.24
CA GLY A 176 -24.81 11.26 10.93
C GLY A 176 -24.38 9.87 11.39
N PHE A 177 -23.89 9.03 10.48
CA PHE A 177 -23.48 7.68 10.85
C PHE A 177 -22.22 7.65 11.71
N THR A 178 -21.30 8.61 11.53
CA THR A 178 -20.11 8.73 12.39
C THR A 178 -20.51 9.08 13.82
N GLY A 179 -21.43 10.03 14.01
CA GLY A 179 -21.97 10.37 15.34
C GLY A 179 -22.69 9.18 16.00
N LEU A 180 -23.45 8.42 15.22
CA LEU A 180 -24.09 7.19 15.68
C LEU A 180 -23.04 6.15 16.13
N ALA A 181 -22.01 5.92 15.32
CA ALA A 181 -20.92 5.01 15.65
C ALA A 181 -20.20 5.46 16.94
N VAL A 182 -19.85 6.73 17.07
CA VAL A 182 -19.22 7.26 18.29
C VAL A 182 -20.13 7.08 19.51
N GLY A 183 -21.43 7.36 19.40
CA GLY A 183 -22.39 7.13 20.48
C GLY A 183 -22.51 5.64 20.86
N ALA A 184 -22.49 4.74 19.87
CA ALA A 184 -22.49 3.30 20.09
C ALA A 184 -21.21 2.83 20.81
N ALA A 185 -20.05 3.39 20.45
CA ALA A 185 -18.78 3.12 21.13
C ALA A 185 -18.83 3.51 22.62
N MET A 186 -19.32 4.72 22.90
CA MET A 186 -19.52 5.20 24.29
C MET A 186 -20.53 4.36 25.07
N ALA A 187 -21.50 3.76 24.39
CA ALA A 187 -22.47 2.84 24.98
C ALA A 187 -21.94 1.40 25.18
N GLY A 188 -20.68 1.13 24.82
CA GLY A 188 -19.99 -0.14 25.07
C GLY A 188 -19.88 -1.07 23.87
N LEU A 189 -20.27 -0.64 22.67
CA LEU A 189 -20.01 -1.39 21.42
C LEU A 189 -18.62 -1.06 20.86
N ARG A 190 -18.20 -1.76 19.79
CA ARG A 190 -16.89 -1.58 19.14
C ARG A 190 -17.03 -1.36 17.63
N PRO A 191 -17.56 -0.21 17.20
CA PRO A 191 -17.79 0.05 15.79
C PRO A 191 -16.51 0.14 14.97
N ILE A 192 -16.57 -0.42 13.77
CA ILE A 192 -15.69 -0.16 12.65
C ILE A 192 -16.49 0.75 11.70
N CYS A 193 -16.18 2.04 11.74
CA CYS A 193 -16.82 3.08 10.94
C CYS A 193 -16.04 3.28 9.64
N GLU A 194 -16.64 2.97 8.51
CA GLU A 194 -16.02 3.06 7.19
C GLU A 194 -16.43 4.35 6.48
N PHE A 195 -15.43 5.10 6.01
CA PHE A 195 -15.62 6.13 5.01
C PHE A 195 -15.23 5.57 3.64
N MET A 196 -16.07 5.79 2.63
CA MET A 196 -15.78 5.32 1.27
C MET A 196 -14.43 5.83 0.78
N THR A 197 -14.11 7.11 1.06
CA THR A 197 -12.73 7.61 1.04
C THR A 197 -12.54 8.58 2.21
N PHE A 198 -11.31 8.77 2.67
CA PHE A 198 -11.02 9.76 3.71
C PHE A 198 -11.31 11.21 3.27
N ASN A 199 -11.46 11.50 1.99
CA ASN A 199 -11.92 12.84 1.55
C ASN A 199 -13.29 13.18 2.16
N PHE A 200 -14.17 12.19 2.27
CA PHE A 200 -15.53 12.36 2.78
C PHE A 200 -15.58 12.47 4.30
N CYS A 201 -14.54 12.00 4.99
CA CYS A 201 -14.44 12.14 6.45
C CYS A 201 -14.40 13.60 6.90
N MET A 202 -14.05 14.55 6.01
CA MET A 202 -14.10 15.98 6.31
C MET A 202 -15.49 16.42 6.75
N GLN A 203 -16.56 15.82 6.23
CA GLN A 203 -17.92 16.09 6.68
C GLN A 203 -18.16 15.67 8.13
N ALA A 204 -17.42 14.68 8.63
CA ALA A 204 -17.62 14.05 9.93
C ALA A 204 -16.45 14.27 10.91
N ILE A 205 -15.47 15.09 10.55
CA ILE A 205 -14.23 15.26 11.31
C ILE A 205 -14.48 15.77 12.74
N ASP A 206 -15.58 16.50 12.97
CA ASP A 206 -15.98 16.95 14.30
C ASP A 206 -16.27 15.76 15.24
N HIS A 207 -16.94 14.70 14.75
CA HIS A 207 -17.16 13.50 15.56
C HIS A 207 -15.87 12.72 15.80
N ILE A 208 -14.99 12.64 14.80
CA ILE A 208 -13.68 12.01 14.96
C ILE A 208 -12.86 12.75 16.02
N VAL A 209 -12.76 14.08 15.94
CA VAL A 209 -11.87 14.86 16.81
C VAL A 209 -12.54 15.26 18.13
N ASN A 210 -13.65 15.98 18.09
CA ASN A 210 -14.25 16.56 19.28
C ASN A 210 -15.06 15.54 20.07
N SER A 211 -15.84 14.69 19.39
CA SER A 211 -16.67 13.71 20.09
C SER A 211 -15.91 12.47 20.54
N SER A 212 -14.98 11.94 19.73
CA SER A 212 -14.25 10.71 20.09
C SER A 212 -12.90 10.99 20.76
N ALA A 213 -11.95 11.63 20.08
CA ALA A 213 -10.55 11.75 20.54
C ALA A 213 -10.41 12.43 21.90
N LYS A 214 -11.17 13.51 22.13
CA LYS A 214 -11.02 14.34 23.33
C LYS A 214 -11.81 13.83 24.53
N THR A 215 -12.78 12.94 24.33
CA THR A 215 -13.77 12.60 25.38
C THR A 215 -13.17 11.86 26.57
N LEU A 216 -12.22 10.94 26.35
CA LEU A 216 -11.58 10.24 27.46
C LEU A 216 -10.86 11.24 28.40
N TYR A 217 -10.20 12.24 27.81
CA TYR A 217 -9.54 13.30 28.57
C TYR A 217 -10.54 14.22 29.28
N MET A 218 -11.54 14.74 28.55
CA MET A 218 -12.54 15.67 29.09
C MET A 218 -13.41 15.04 30.20
N SER A 219 -13.67 13.73 30.10
CA SER A 219 -14.40 12.98 31.11
C SER A 219 -13.53 12.48 32.27
N ALA A 220 -12.25 12.88 32.31
CA ALA A 220 -11.27 12.42 33.32
C ALA A 220 -11.19 10.89 33.42
N GLY A 221 -11.19 10.20 32.28
CA GLY A 221 -11.06 8.75 32.18
C GLY A 221 -12.36 7.96 32.35
N GLN A 222 -13.52 8.62 32.43
CA GLN A 222 -14.80 7.95 32.68
C GLN A 222 -15.46 7.39 31.42
N ILE A 223 -15.27 8.03 30.26
CA ILE A 223 -15.91 7.65 29.00
C ILE A 223 -14.83 7.34 27.96
N SER A 224 -14.70 6.08 27.58
CA SER A 224 -13.87 5.65 26.45
C SER A 224 -14.67 5.66 25.15
N SER A 225 -13.95 5.62 24.02
CA SER A 225 -14.54 5.56 22.68
C SER A 225 -13.79 4.50 21.85
N PRO A 226 -14.04 3.20 22.08
CA PRO A 226 -13.44 2.11 21.31
C PRO A 226 -14.02 2.05 19.89
N ILE A 227 -13.49 2.86 18.98
CA ILE A 227 -13.95 2.99 17.59
C ILE A 227 -12.77 3.00 16.62
N VAL A 228 -12.93 2.33 15.49
CA VAL A 228 -12.00 2.42 14.35
C VAL A 228 -12.67 3.21 13.24
N PHE A 229 -12.03 4.26 12.75
CA PHE A 229 -12.39 4.94 11.51
C PHE A 229 -11.46 4.45 10.40
N ARG A 230 -12.00 3.78 9.37
CA ARG A 230 -11.20 3.20 8.29
C ARG A 230 -11.68 3.62 6.90
N GLY A 231 -10.83 3.40 5.91
CA GLY A 231 -11.11 3.70 4.50
C GLY A 231 -9.83 4.01 3.71
N PRO A 232 -9.91 4.07 2.37
CA PRO A 232 -8.78 4.48 1.55
C PRO A 232 -8.48 5.98 1.75
N ASN A 233 -7.20 6.30 1.88
CA ASN A 233 -6.64 7.63 2.03
C ASN A 233 -5.60 7.88 0.92
N SER A 234 -5.37 9.15 0.62
CA SER A 234 -4.41 9.59 -0.40
C SER A 234 -4.90 9.38 -1.83
N THR A 235 -4.00 9.44 -2.79
CA THR A 235 -4.30 9.45 -4.23
C THR A 235 -4.78 8.08 -4.75
N ALA A 236 -5.61 8.13 -5.79
CA ALA A 236 -5.98 7.00 -6.64
C ALA A 236 -5.61 7.32 -8.10
N VAL A 237 -6.26 6.69 -9.08
CA VAL A 237 -6.01 6.93 -10.53
C VAL A 237 -7.17 7.68 -11.14
N GLY A 238 -6.94 8.88 -11.68
CA GLY A 238 -7.91 9.64 -12.47
C GLY A 238 -9.12 10.14 -11.68
N VAL A 239 -9.03 10.27 -10.35
CA VAL A 239 -10.18 10.67 -9.50
C VAL A 239 -10.25 12.18 -9.24
N GLY A 240 -9.26 12.93 -9.73
CA GLY A 240 -9.19 14.38 -9.63
C GLY A 240 -9.03 14.92 -8.20
N ALA A 241 -9.21 16.22 -8.05
CA ALA A 241 -8.77 16.94 -6.86
C ALA A 241 -9.49 16.57 -5.56
N GLN A 242 -10.82 16.35 -5.60
CA GLN A 242 -11.63 16.15 -4.40
C GLN A 242 -11.61 14.71 -3.85
N HIS A 243 -10.93 13.79 -4.53
CA HIS A 243 -10.84 12.38 -4.17
C HIS A 243 -9.40 11.91 -3.91
N SER A 244 -8.43 12.83 -3.87
CA SER A 244 -7.00 12.50 -3.87
C SER A 244 -6.24 13.04 -2.65
N GLN A 245 -6.92 13.58 -1.65
CA GLN A 245 -6.26 14.20 -0.50
C GLN A 245 -5.72 13.16 0.48
N ASP A 246 -4.51 13.41 0.99
CA ASP A 246 -3.91 12.66 2.09
C ASP A 246 -4.17 13.35 3.43
N PHE A 247 -4.81 12.65 4.38
CA PHE A 247 -5.18 13.15 5.70
C PHE A 247 -4.22 12.73 6.83
N SER A 248 -3.08 12.13 6.47
CA SER A 248 -2.07 11.64 7.41
C SER A 248 -1.66 12.68 8.46
N SER A 249 -1.28 13.88 8.03
CA SER A 249 -0.83 14.94 8.94
C SER A 249 -1.97 15.52 9.79
N TRP A 250 -3.17 15.66 9.21
CA TRP A 250 -4.34 16.22 9.91
C TRP A 250 -4.70 15.39 11.15
N PHE A 251 -4.83 14.08 10.97
CA PHE A 251 -5.18 13.20 12.08
C PHE A 251 -4.00 12.98 13.03
N ALA A 252 -2.77 12.88 12.52
CA ALA A 252 -1.59 12.69 13.37
C ALA A 252 -1.34 13.88 14.31
N GLN A 253 -1.84 15.07 13.98
CA GLN A 253 -1.74 16.25 14.85
C GLN A 253 -2.64 16.15 16.10
N CYS A 254 -3.74 15.40 16.05
CA CYS A 254 -4.81 15.46 17.06
C CYS A 254 -4.53 14.58 18.30
N PRO A 255 -4.36 15.15 19.50
CA PRO A 255 -4.25 14.37 20.73
C PRO A 255 -5.53 13.57 21.03
N GLY A 256 -5.35 12.38 21.59
CA GLY A 256 -6.44 11.43 21.85
C GLY A 256 -6.71 10.44 20.71
N LEU A 257 -6.28 10.76 19.48
CA LEU A 257 -6.28 9.79 18.38
C LEU A 257 -5.02 8.92 18.41
N LYS A 258 -5.16 7.71 17.88
CA LYS A 258 -4.08 6.91 17.31
C LYS A 258 -4.27 6.83 15.80
N VAL A 259 -3.19 6.92 15.03
CA VAL A 259 -3.26 6.97 13.56
C VAL A 259 -2.32 5.94 12.97
N LEU A 260 -2.89 4.99 12.22
CA LEU A 260 -2.18 3.88 11.59
C LEU A 260 -2.31 3.99 10.07
N CYS A 261 -1.27 3.59 9.35
CA CYS A 261 -1.20 3.66 7.89
C CYS A 261 -0.43 2.45 7.34
N PRO A 262 -1.12 1.33 7.04
CA PRO A 262 -0.47 0.09 6.60
C PRO A 262 0.09 0.20 5.18
N PHE A 263 1.13 -0.59 4.90
CA PHE A 263 1.70 -0.76 3.57
C PHE A 263 1.45 -2.17 3.01
N SER A 264 1.80 -3.22 3.76
CA SER A 264 1.70 -4.60 3.30
C SER A 264 0.45 -5.32 3.81
N SER A 265 0.17 -6.52 3.28
CA SER A 265 -0.90 -7.39 3.80
C SER A 265 -0.70 -7.78 5.27
N GLU A 266 0.54 -8.00 5.71
CA GLU A 266 0.84 -8.24 7.12
C GLU A 266 0.52 -7.01 7.98
N ASP A 267 0.93 -5.81 7.52
CA ASP A 267 0.61 -4.57 8.22
C ASP A 267 -0.90 -4.37 8.33
N ALA A 268 -1.61 -4.54 7.22
CA ALA A 268 -3.04 -4.33 7.14
C ALA A 268 -3.80 -5.27 8.09
N LYS A 269 -3.49 -6.57 8.09
CA LYS A 269 -4.12 -7.53 8.99
C LYS A 269 -3.76 -7.24 10.45
N GLY A 270 -2.47 -7.20 10.76
CA GLY A 270 -2.00 -7.11 12.15
C GLY A 270 -2.35 -5.79 12.83
N LEU A 271 -2.24 -4.67 12.13
CA LEU A 271 -2.56 -3.35 12.69
C LEU A 271 -4.07 -3.13 12.83
N LEU A 272 -4.89 -3.59 11.88
CA LEU A 272 -6.35 -3.44 11.97
C LEU A 272 -6.91 -4.24 13.15
N LYS A 273 -6.42 -5.47 13.37
CA LYS A 273 -6.78 -6.26 14.55
C LYS A 273 -6.39 -5.54 15.84
N THR A 274 -5.18 -4.98 15.90
CA THR A 274 -4.76 -4.18 17.05
C THR A 274 -5.64 -2.93 17.23
N ALA A 275 -6.06 -2.27 16.15
CA ALA A 275 -6.96 -1.12 16.18
C ALA A 275 -8.33 -1.47 16.75
N ILE A 276 -8.94 -2.56 16.28
CA ILE A 276 -10.26 -3.02 16.74
C ILE A 276 -10.23 -3.41 18.23
N ARG A 277 -9.08 -3.88 18.73
CA ARG A 277 -8.87 -4.24 20.15
C ARG A 277 -8.52 -3.06 21.05
N ASP A 278 -8.30 -1.87 20.51
CA ASP A 278 -7.96 -0.67 21.31
C ASP A 278 -9.20 -0.05 21.97
N GLU A 279 -9.04 0.53 23.16
CA GLU A 279 -10.13 1.20 23.89
C GLU A 279 -10.30 2.69 23.51
N ASN A 280 -9.49 3.18 22.56
CA ASN A 280 -9.44 4.57 22.13
C ASN A 280 -9.78 4.69 20.64
N PRO A 281 -10.13 5.89 20.15
CA PRO A 281 -10.38 6.09 18.73
C PRO A 281 -9.11 5.93 17.90
N VAL A 282 -9.18 5.06 16.89
CA VAL A 282 -8.10 4.78 15.95
C VAL A 282 -8.54 5.19 14.55
N VAL A 283 -7.71 6.00 13.89
CA VAL A 283 -7.83 6.30 12.46
C VAL A 283 -6.92 5.35 11.70
N PHE A 284 -7.48 4.62 10.74
CA PHE A 284 -6.82 3.59 9.96
C PHE A 284 -6.82 3.98 8.47
N LEU A 285 -5.73 4.61 8.04
CA LEU A 285 -5.56 5.21 6.72
C LEU A 285 -5.04 4.18 5.72
N GLU A 286 -5.94 3.55 4.99
CA GLU A 286 -5.59 2.56 3.96
C GLU A 286 -5.22 3.25 2.65
N ASN A 287 -4.93 2.50 1.60
CA ASN A 287 -4.68 3.06 0.28
C ASN A 287 -5.32 2.21 -0.81
N GLU A 288 -6.07 2.86 -1.70
CA GLU A 288 -6.84 2.19 -2.75
C GLU A 288 -5.95 1.35 -3.66
N LEU A 289 -4.81 1.90 -4.09
CA LEU A 289 -3.90 1.28 -5.04
C LEU A 289 -3.18 0.05 -4.45
N LEU A 290 -3.17 -0.10 -3.13
CA LEU A 290 -2.60 -1.26 -2.46
C LEU A 290 -3.59 -2.42 -2.34
N TYR A 291 -4.90 -2.19 -2.45
CA TYR A 291 -5.92 -3.21 -2.18
C TYR A 291 -5.75 -4.50 -2.98
N SER A 292 -5.42 -4.41 -4.27
CA SER A 292 -5.22 -5.57 -5.14
C SER A 292 -3.80 -6.12 -5.11
N VAL A 293 -2.86 -5.48 -4.42
CA VAL A 293 -1.45 -5.87 -4.44
C VAL A 293 -1.25 -7.10 -3.54
N PRO A 294 -0.75 -8.23 -4.09
CA PRO A 294 -0.45 -9.41 -3.30
C PRO A 294 0.91 -9.28 -2.60
N PHE A 295 0.94 -9.59 -1.30
CA PHE A 295 2.17 -9.73 -0.51
C PHE A 295 2.31 -11.15 0.00
N ASP A 296 3.56 -11.58 0.18
CA ASP A 296 3.86 -12.83 0.87
C ASP A 296 3.48 -12.71 2.35
N MET A 297 2.79 -13.73 2.89
CA MET A 297 2.37 -13.78 4.29
C MET A 297 3.18 -14.82 5.07
N SER A 298 3.79 -14.40 6.19
CA SER A 298 4.46 -15.32 7.09
C SER A 298 3.47 -16.26 7.80
N GLU A 299 3.94 -17.41 8.28
CA GLU A 299 3.10 -18.34 9.06
C GLU A 299 2.48 -17.68 10.29
N GLU A 300 3.19 -16.74 10.91
CA GLU A 300 2.71 -15.96 12.05
C GLU A 300 1.55 -15.03 11.64
N ALA A 301 1.71 -14.31 10.53
CA ALA A 301 0.69 -13.40 10.01
C ALA A 301 -0.61 -14.11 9.58
N MET A 302 -0.54 -15.41 9.28
CA MET A 302 -1.71 -16.21 8.93
C MET A 302 -2.58 -16.59 10.14
N LYS A 303 -2.09 -16.48 11.38
CA LYS A 303 -2.85 -16.86 12.58
C LYS A 303 -3.88 -15.81 12.99
N ASP A 304 -4.97 -16.26 13.61
CA ASP A 304 -6.06 -15.41 14.11
C ASP A 304 -5.65 -14.53 15.31
N ASP A 305 -4.57 -14.88 16.00
CA ASP A 305 -4.03 -14.11 17.12
C ASP A 305 -2.91 -13.13 16.72
N PHE A 306 -2.59 -13.05 15.43
CA PHE A 306 -1.59 -12.13 14.90
C PHE A 306 -1.97 -10.68 15.17
N LEU A 307 -1.06 -9.94 15.82
CA LEU A 307 -1.18 -8.53 16.12
C LEU A 307 0.14 -7.84 15.85
N ILE A 308 0.07 -6.61 15.35
CA ILE A 308 1.23 -5.72 15.27
C ILE A 308 1.03 -4.61 16.30
N PRO A 309 2.00 -4.35 17.20
CA PRO A 309 1.89 -3.26 18.15
C PRO A 309 1.89 -1.90 17.44
N MET A 310 1.03 -0.99 17.91
CA MET A 310 1.05 0.40 17.44
C MET A 310 2.29 1.12 17.96
N GLY A 311 2.77 2.11 17.21
CA GLY A 311 3.96 2.89 17.56
C GLY A 311 5.28 2.15 17.36
N VAL A 312 5.29 1.04 16.59
CA VAL A 312 6.48 0.27 16.26
C VAL A 312 6.66 0.24 14.74
N ALA A 313 7.73 0.87 14.25
CA ALA A 313 8.07 0.86 12.84
C ALA A 313 8.71 -0.47 12.43
N LYS A 314 8.80 -0.71 11.12
CA LYS A 314 9.49 -1.87 10.54
C LYS A 314 10.59 -1.40 9.60
N VAL A 315 11.80 -1.94 9.79
CA VAL A 315 12.86 -1.83 8.79
C VAL A 315 12.55 -2.86 7.69
N GLU A 316 12.06 -2.39 6.55
CA GLU A 316 11.71 -3.24 5.39
C GLU A 316 12.97 -3.71 4.65
N ARG A 317 14.00 -2.86 4.64
CA ARG A 317 15.29 -3.12 4.01
C ARG A 317 16.39 -2.53 4.86
N ALA A 318 17.37 -3.34 5.25
CA ALA A 318 18.55 -2.85 5.96
C ALA A 318 19.49 -2.11 4.99
N GLY A 319 20.14 -1.06 5.48
CA GLY A 319 21.15 -0.31 4.73
C GLY A 319 22.06 0.51 5.63
N ASN A 320 23.10 1.10 5.04
CA ASN A 320 24.19 1.74 5.79
C ASN A 320 24.58 3.14 5.29
N HIS A 321 24.08 3.61 4.14
CA HIS A 321 24.50 4.92 3.60
C HIS A 321 23.46 6.01 3.79
N ILE A 322 22.17 5.66 3.82
CA ILE A 322 21.09 6.65 3.99
C ILE A 322 19.85 5.98 4.55
N THR A 323 19.12 6.69 5.40
CA THR A 323 17.81 6.28 5.92
C THR A 323 16.69 6.91 5.09
N LEU A 324 15.77 6.08 4.60
CA LEU A 324 14.52 6.47 3.97
C LEU A 324 13.35 6.14 4.91
N VAL A 325 12.60 7.14 5.33
CA VAL A 325 11.41 6.94 6.19
C VAL A 325 10.15 7.21 5.40
N SER A 326 9.22 6.25 5.41
CA SER A 326 7.98 6.34 4.66
C SER A 326 6.84 5.54 5.30
N PHE A 327 5.66 5.62 4.69
CA PHE A 327 4.44 4.94 5.11
C PHE A 327 3.51 4.74 3.91
N SER A 328 2.52 3.86 4.06
CA SER A 328 1.57 3.53 2.98
C SER A 328 2.30 3.11 1.69
N ARG A 329 1.71 3.40 0.53
CA ARG A 329 2.25 3.12 -0.80
C ARG A 329 3.66 3.68 -1.05
N MET A 330 4.05 4.77 -0.37
CA MET A 330 5.37 5.38 -0.56
C MET A 330 6.51 4.50 -0.05
N VAL A 331 6.22 3.49 0.77
CA VAL A 331 7.21 2.45 1.12
C VAL A 331 7.64 1.67 -0.12
N GLN A 332 6.71 1.33 -1.04
CA GLN A 332 7.06 0.67 -2.30
C GLN A 332 7.94 1.59 -3.17
N VAL A 333 7.60 2.88 -3.25
CA VAL A 333 8.40 3.86 -4.01
C VAL A 333 9.84 3.94 -3.48
N CYS A 334 10.02 3.82 -2.16
CA CYS A 334 11.35 3.73 -1.54
C CYS A 334 12.07 2.42 -1.86
N LEU A 335 11.35 1.29 -1.87
CA LEU A 335 11.90 -0.03 -2.22
C LEU A 335 12.41 -0.04 -3.67
N ASP A 336 11.58 0.43 -4.61
CA ASP A 336 11.94 0.53 -6.03
C ASP A 336 13.15 1.46 -6.24
N ALA A 337 13.17 2.61 -5.54
CA ALA A 337 14.31 3.52 -5.58
C ALA A 337 15.59 2.88 -5.02
N ALA A 338 15.48 2.08 -3.96
CA ALA A 338 16.62 1.41 -3.35
C ALA A 338 17.23 0.32 -4.24
N GLU A 339 16.44 -0.35 -5.08
CA GLU A 339 16.96 -1.29 -6.08
C GLU A 339 17.87 -0.61 -7.10
N GLU A 340 17.49 0.57 -7.59
CA GLU A 340 18.31 1.35 -8.52
C GLU A 340 19.53 1.98 -7.82
N LEU A 341 19.36 2.47 -6.59
CA LEU A 341 20.46 3.02 -5.78
C LEU A 341 21.54 1.97 -5.49
N GLU A 342 21.16 0.71 -5.24
CA GLU A 342 22.10 -0.38 -4.99
C GLU A 342 23.02 -0.62 -6.20
N LYS A 343 22.48 -0.50 -7.43
CA LYS A 343 23.29 -0.58 -8.68
C LYS A 343 24.34 0.53 -8.78
N MET A 344 24.14 1.63 -8.05
CA MET A 344 25.08 2.74 -7.93
C MET A 344 26.00 2.62 -6.70
N GLY A 345 25.93 1.52 -5.96
CA GLY A 345 26.68 1.30 -4.72
C GLY A 345 26.08 1.97 -3.49
N VAL A 346 24.84 2.46 -3.55
CA VAL A 346 24.15 3.12 -2.44
C VAL A 346 23.17 2.17 -1.75
N SER A 347 23.61 1.62 -0.63
CA SER A 347 22.76 0.84 0.28
C SER A 347 21.88 1.73 1.18
N ALA A 348 20.61 1.90 0.80
CA ALA A 348 19.58 2.62 1.57
C ALA A 348 18.84 1.70 2.57
N GLU A 349 18.70 2.18 3.81
CA GLU A 349 17.82 1.61 4.82
C GLU A 349 16.41 2.17 4.68
N ILE A 350 15.39 1.32 4.68
CA ILE A 350 13.99 1.74 4.50
C ILE A 350 13.19 1.42 5.75
N ILE A 351 12.59 2.45 6.33
CA ILE A 351 11.71 2.37 7.50
C ILE A 351 10.26 2.61 7.05
N ASN A 352 9.41 1.61 7.25
CA ASN A 352 7.97 1.70 7.19
C ASN A 352 7.43 2.09 8.57
N LEU A 353 6.87 3.29 8.70
CA LEU A 353 6.43 3.83 9.99
C LEU A 353 5.33 3.00 10.65
N ARG A 354 4.39 2.45 9.85
CA ARG A 354 3.14 1.79 10.26
C ARG A 354 2.17 2.67 11.07
N SER A 355 2.66 3.39 12.07
CA SER A 355 1.93 4.30 12.94
C SER A 355 2.43 5.72 12.73
N LEU A 356 1.50 6.65 12.52
CA LEU A 356 1.77 8.09 12.42
C LEU A 356 1.55 8.79 13.76
N ARG A 357 0.73 8.21 14.64
CA ARG A 357 0.53 8.71 16.00
C ARG A 357 0.22 7.58 16.97
N PRO A 358 1.05 7.35 18.01
CA PRO A 358 2.45 7.79 18.07
C PRO A 358 3.27 7.12 16.95
N PHE A 359 4.29 7.79 16.43
CA PHE A 359 5.24 7.19 15.50
C PHE A 359 6.58 6.87 16.21
N ASP A 360 7.29 5.89 15.68
CA ASP A 360 8.50 5.32 16.30
C ASP A 360 9.75 6.15 16.00
N MET A 361 9.92 7.25 16.73
CA MET A 361 11.10 8.11 16.60
C MET A 361 12.39 7.39 17.01
N GLU A 362 12.34 6.39 17.89
CA GLU A 362 13.54 5.68 18.33
C GLU A 362 14.16 4.88 17.19
N THR A 363 13.36 4.12 16.43
CA THR A 363 13.84 3.41 15.25
C THR A 363 14.43 4.36 14.20
N ILE A 364 13.85 5.54 14.01
CA ILE A 364 14.37 6.57 13.09
C ILE A 364 15.74 7.07 13.57
N LYS A 365 15.86 7.49 14.84
CA LYS A 365 17.12 8.00 15.40
C LYS A 365 18.25 6.98 15.30
N GLN A 366 18.00 5.72 15.66
CA GLN A 366 19.01 4.66 15.58
C GLN A 366 19.48 4.42 14.14
N SER A 367 18.56 4.49 13.19
CA SER A 367 18.90 4.39 11.77
C SER A 367 19.74 5.58 11.30
N VAL A 368 19.36 6.81 11.67
CA VAL A 368 20.11 8.03 11.33
C VAL A 368 21.51 8.03 11.94
N MET A 369 21.69 7.61 13.19
CA MET A 369 23.01 7.49 13.81
C MET A 369 23.94 6.51 13.10
N LYS A 370 23.37 5.51 12.43
CA LYS A 370 24.10 4.53 11.65
C LYS A 370 24.42 5.03 10.24
N THR A 371 23.48 5.71 9.58
CA THR A 371 23.57 6.08 8.16
C THR A 371 24.02 7.52 7.91
N ASN A 372 23.98 8.37 8.94
CA ASN A 372 24.33 9.79 8.91
C ASN A 372 23.47 10.67 7.97
N HIS A 373 22.47 10.11 7.29
CA HIS A 373 21.64 10.81 6.31
C HIS A 373 20.18 10.38 6.42
N LEU A 374 19.25 11.32 6.22
CA LEU A 374 17.81 11.06 6.27
C LEU A 374 17.07 11.72 5.11
N VAL A 375 16.17 10.94 4.48
CA VAL A 375 15.14 11.44 3.57
C VAL A 375 13.79 10.90 4.00
N THR A 376 12.79 11.78 4.14
CA THR A 376 11.40 11.37 4.35
C THR A 376 10.64 11.35 3.03
N VAL A 377 9.80 10.35 2.82
CA VAL A 377 9.00 10.20 1.59
C VAL A 377 7.53 10.01 1.94
N GLU A 378 6.67 10.93 1.51
CA GLU A 378 5.22 10.88 1.74
C GLU A 378 4.45 11.27 0.47
N ASN A 379 3.20 10.82 0.32
CA ASN A 379 2.39 11.16 -0.85
C ASN A 379 1.58 12.46 -0.66
N GLY A 380 1.31 12.81 0.60
CA GLY A 380 0.63 14.05 0.96
C GLY A 380 1.42 15.31 0.58
N TRP A 381 0.76 16.46 0.71
CA TRP A 381 1.37 17.75 0.42
C TRP A 381 2.56 18.06 1.32
N HIS A 382 3.54 18.77 0.74
CA HIS A 382 4.80 19.06 1.39
C HIS A 382 4.66 20.01 2.61
N PHE A 383 3.83 21.04 2.54
CA PHE A 383 3.60 21.96 3.66
C PHE A 383 2.87 21.28 4.82
N CYS A 384 3.44 21.31 6.03
CA CYS A 384 2.90 20.66 7.23
C CYS A 384 2.56 19.17 7.04
N GLY A 385 3.31 18.47 6.18
CA GLY A 385 3.26 17.01 6.04
C GLY A 385 3.92 16.29 7.22
N VAL A 386 3.81 14.95 7.24
CA VAL A 386 4.39 14.10 8.29
C VAL A 386 5.91 14.22 8.31
N GLY A 387 6.55 14.36 7.15
CA GLY A 387 7.99 14.56 7.04
C GLY A 387 8.48 15.83 7.74
N ALA A 388 7.65 16.86 7.88
CA ALA A 388 8.02 18.06 8.61
C ALA A 388 8.22 17.78 10.12
N GLU A 389 7.34 16.99 10.71
CA GLU A 389 7.43 16.59 12.12
C GLU A 389 8.65 15.69 12.36
N ILE A 390 8.92 14.75 11.45
CA ILE A 390 10.12 13.90 11.53
C ILE A 390 11.40 14.75 11.47
N CYS A 391 11.48 15.71 10.53
CA CYS A 391 12.61 16.62 10.45
C CYS A 391 12.81 17.41 11.75
N ALA A 392 11.72 17.94 12.32
CA ALA A 392 11.77 18.72 13.56
C ALA A 392 12.27 17.86 14.74
N GLN A 393 11.68 16.68 14.94
CA GLN A 393 12.07 15.82 16.06
C GLN A 393 13.49 15.26 15.94
N VAL A 394 13.96 14.97 14.72
CA VAL A 394 15.36 14.55 14.51
C VAL A 394 16.31 15.69 14.88
N MET A 395 16.01 16.92 14.43
CA MET A 395 16.78 18.14 14.76
C MET A 395 16.82 18.43 16.27
N GLU A 396 15.73 18.15 16.99
CA GLU A 396 15.63 18.34 18.44
C GLU A 396 16.23 17.19 19.27
N SER A 397 16.71 16.12 18.62
CA SER A 397 17.21 14.90 19.27
C SER A 397 18.72 14.76 19.21
N GLU A 398 19.24 13.77 19.94
CA GLU A 398 20.63 13.36 19.92
C GLU A 398 21.11 12.84 18.54
N ALA A 399 20.20 12.48 17.64
CA ALA A 399 20.55 12.05 16.28
C ALA A 399 21.02 13.22 15.39
N PHE A 400 20.72 14.47 15.78
CA PHE A 400 21.15 15.66 15.04
C PHE A 400 22.67 15.73 14.86
N ASP A 401 23.44 15.42 15.90
CA ASP A 401 24.90 15.47 15.87
C ASP A 401 25.53 14.41 14.94
N TYR A 402 24.74 13.43 14.49
CA TYR A 402 25.17 12.37 13.57
C TYR A 402 24.84 12.70 12.10
N LEU A 403 24.12 13.78 11.80
CA LEU A 403 23.76 14.13 10.44
C LEU A 403 24.93 14.76 9.68
N ASP A 404 25.36 14.13 8.59
CA ASP A 404 26.39 14.64 7.66
C ASP A 404 25.79 15.53 6.55
N ALA A 405 24.45 15.56 6.43
CA ALA A 405 23.70 16.40 5.51
C ALA A 405 22.34 16.80 6.11
N PRO A 406 21.72 17.91 5.65
CA PRO A 406 20.38 18.26 6.09
C PRO A 406 19.37 17.15 5.75
N VAL A 407 18.37 16.97 6.61
CA VAL A 407 17.22 16.11 6.31
C VAL A 407 16.46 16.68 5.11
N LEU A 408 16.23 15.85 4.10
CA LEU A 408 15.49 16.24 2.89
C LEU A 408 14.13 15.53 2.83
N ARG A 409 13.17 16.14 2.12
CA ARG A 409 11.81 15.62 2.02
C ARG A 409 11.42 15.44 0.55
N VAL A 410 10.76 14.32 0.28
CA VAL A 410 10.06 14.04 -0.98
C VAL A 410 8.57 13.95 -0.62
N ALA A 411 7.75 14.75 -1.28
CA ALA A 411 6.33 14.87 -1.00
C ALA A 411 5.55 15.13 -2.29
N GLY A 412 4.22 14.97 -2.24
CA GLY A 412 3.34 15.37 -3.33
C GLY A 412 3.48 16.87 -3.64
N VAL A 413 3.33 17.22 -4.92
CA VAL A 413 3.39 18.61 -5.38
C VAL A 413 2.24 19.40 -4.74
N GLU A 414 2.51 20.65 -4.34
CA GLU A 414 1.55 21.52 -3.65
C GLU A 414 0.48 22.10 -4.61
N VAL A 415 -0.31 21.21 -5.20
CA VAL A 415 -1.47 21.51 -6.03
C VAL A 415 -2.62 20.57 -5.67
N PRO A 416 -3.89 20.99 -5.87
CA PRO A 416 -4.98 20.04 -5.94
C PRO A 416 -4.71 19.04 -7.08
N MET A 417 -5.00 17.75 -6.84
CA MET A 417 -4.62 16.70 -7.80
C MET A 417 -5.24 16.94 -9.18
N PRO A 418 -4.43 17.13 -10.23
CA PRO A 418 -4.94 17.26 -11.60
C PRO A 418 -5.46 15.93 -12.14
N TYR A 419 -6.44 15.99 -13.04
CA TYR A 419 -7.02 14.80 -13.68
C TYR A 419 -6.19 14.28 -14.87
N ALA A 420 -5.57 15.17 -15.64
CA ALA A 420 -4.81 14.77 -16.82
C ALA A 420 -3.64 13.85 -16.42
N HIS A 421 -3.59 12.65 -17.00
CA HIS A 421 -2.66 11.58 -16.61
C HIS A 421 -1.19 12.03 -16.48
N ASN A 422 -0.71 12.83 -17.43
CA ASN A 422 0.65 13.37 -17.41
C ASN A 422 0.90 14.31 -16.22
N LEU A 423 -0.11 15.10 -15.83
CA LEU A 423 -0.02 16.00 -14.68
C LEU A 423 -0.25 15.25 -13.36
N GLU A 424 -1.15 14.27 -13.31
CA GLU A 424 -1.41 13.43 -12.14
C GLU A 424 -0.14 12.64 -11.76
N THR A 425 0.52 12.06 -12.76
CA THR A 425 1.81 11.37 -12.57
C THR A 425 2.88 12.33 -12.05
N ALA A 426 2.97 13.54 -12.62
CA ALA A 426 3.97 14.54 -12.23
C ALA A 426 3.69 15.16 -10.85
N ALA A 427 2.46 15.07 -10.34
CA ALA A 427 2.08 15.60 -9.04
C ALA A 427 2.43 14.65 -7.87
N GLN A 428 2.73 13.38 -8.16
CA GLN A 428 3.01 12.35 -7.16
C GLN A 428 4.50 12.01 -7.10
N PRO A 429 5.05 11.64 -5.93
CA PRO A 429 6.43 11.16 -5.83
C PRO A 429 6.66 9.88 -6.65
N THR A 430 7.77 9.88 -7.38
CA THR A 430 8.26 8.70 -8.12
C THR A 430 9.57 8.17 -7.54
N PRO A 431 9.98 6.93 -7.86
CA PRO A 431 11.30 6.43 -7.48
C PRO A 431 12.45 7.34 -7.95
N GLN A 432 12.28 7.99 -9.11
CA GLN A 432 13.28 8.91 -9.65
C GLN A 432 13.41 10.21 -8.85
N ASP A 433 12.34 10.68 -8.23
CA ASP A 433 12.41 11.83 -7.31
C ASP A 433 13.17 11.45 -6.04
N VAL A 434 12.92 10.26 -5.50
CA VAL A 434 13.65 9.72 -4.34
C VAL A 434 15.14 9.58 -4.66
N ILE A 435 15.50 8.93 -5.78
CA ILE A 435 16.90 8.77 -6.23
C ILE A 435 17.59 10.14 -6.35
N ARG A 436 16.92 11.13 -6.96
CA ARG A 436 17.47 12.48 -7.13
C ARG A 436 17.77 13.15 -5.79
N VAL A 437 16.87 13.02 -4.82
CA VAL A 437 17.05 13.59 -3.47
C VAL A 437 18.11 12.84 -2.67
N VAL A 438 18.18 11.51 -2.79
CA VAL A 438 19.25 10.70 -2.18
C VAL A 438 20.62 11.09 -2.73
N LYS A 439 20.76 11.22 -4.06
CA LYS A 439 22.01 11.69 -4.69
C LYS A 439 22.43 13.06 -4.18
N ARG A 440 21.46 13.99 -4.02
CA ARG A 440 21.72 15.31 -3.44
C ARG A 440 22.18 15.21 -1.99
N SER A 441 21.59 14.35 -1.17
CA SER A 441 21.98 14.15 0.24
C SER A 441 23.41 13.59 0.35
N LEU A 442 23.75 12.62 -0.50
CA LEU A 442 25.04 11.92 -0.50
C LEU A 442 26.11 12.60 -1.37
N ASN A 443 25.81 13.74 -1.99
CA ASN A 443 26.69 14.44 -2.94
C ASN A 443 27.18 13.57 -4.11
N ILE A 444 26.33 12.68 -4.61
CA ILE A 444 26.59 11.83 -5.78
C ILE A 444 26.17 12.58 -7.05
N LYS A 445 27.04 12.57 -8.07
CA LYS A 445 26.82 13.28 -9.33
C LYS A 445 25.77 12.65 -10.24
#